data_AF-A0A3Q2ICQ9-F1
#
_entry.id   AF-A0A3Q2ICQ9-F1
#
_cell.length_a   1.000
_cell.length_b   1.000
_cell.length_c   1.000
_cell.angle_alpha   90.00
_cell.angle_beta   90.00
_cell.angle_gamma   90.00
#
_symmetry.space_group_name_H-M   'P 1'
#
loop_
_entity.id
_entity.type
_entity.pdbx_description
1 polymer ?
#
loop_
_entity_poly.entity_id
_entity_poly.type
_entity_poly.pdbx_seq_one_letter_code
_entity_poly.pdbx_strand_id
1 'polypeptide(L)'
;MDKLWRKRKPPVPLDWAEVQSQGEETNASDQQSEPQLGLKDQQVLDVKSYARLFSKSIETLRVHLAEKGDGAELIWDKDDPSAMDFVTSAANLRMHIFSMNMKSRFDIKSMAGNIIPAIATTNAVIAGLIVLEGLKILSGKIDQCRTIFLNKQPNPRKKLLVPCALDPPNPNCYVCASKPEVTVRLNVHKVTVLTLQDKIVKEKFAMVAPDVQIEDGKGTILISSEEGETEANNHKKLSEFGIRNGSRLQADDFLQDYTLLINILHSEDLGKDVEFEVVGDAPEKVGPKQAEDAAKSITNGSDDGAQPSTSTEQDDVLIVDSDEEGPSNNADISEEERSRKRKLDEKENVSAKRSRTEQTEELDDVIALD
;
A
#
# COMPACT_ATOMS: atom_id res chain seq x y z
N MET A 1 10.72 -0.92 -28.47
CA MET A 1 9.52 -0.90 -27.61
C MET A 1 8.41 -0.04 -28.22
N ASP A 2 8.11 -0.24 -29.50
CA ASP A 2 7.05 0.43 -30.27
C ASP A 2 5.63 0.08 -29.75
N LYS A 3 5.46 -1.15 -29.24
CA LYS A 3 4.19 -1.65 -28.67
C LYS A 3 3.62 -0.74 -27.56
N LEU A 4 4.47 -0.03 -26.80
CA LEU A 4 4.05 0.86 -25.71
C LEU A 4 3.28 2.09 -26.21
N TRP A 5 3.54 2.54 -27.44
CA TRP A 5 3.01 3.80 -27.99
C TRP A 5 1.83 3.59 -28.95
N ARG A 6 1.31 2.37 -29.06
CA ARG A 6 0.15 2.07 -29.93
C ARG A 6 -1.15 2.78 -29.51
N LYS A 7 -1.29 3.07 -28.22
CA LYS A 7 -2.50 3.71 -27.64
C LYS A 7 -2.21 5.03 -26.94
N ARG A 8 -0.94 5.42 -26.82
CA ARG A 8 -0.47 6.60 -26.07
C ARG A 8 0.41 7.44 -26.98
N LYS A 9 0.38 8.76 -26.81
CA LYS A 9 1.27 9.66 -27.55
C LYS A 9 2.74 9.30 -27.27
N PRO A 10 3.59 9.16 -28.30
CA PRO A 10 5.00 8.85 -28.10
C PRO A 10 5.75 10.03 -27.46
N PRO A 11 6.81 9.77 -26.67
CA PRO A 11 7.64 10.83 -26.11
C PRO A 11 8.45 11.54 -27.20
N VAL A 12 8.67 12.85 -27.02
CA VAL A 12 9.49 13.68 -27.91
C VAL A 12 10.84 13.92 -27.23
N PRO A 13 11.96 13.41 -27.76
CA PRO A 13 13.29 13.66 -27.22
C PRO A 13 13.64 15.15 -27.22
N LEU A 14 14.48 15.56 -26.28
CA LEU A 14 15.05 16.92 -26.22
C LEU A 14 16.54 16.86 -26.54
N ASP A 15 16.99 17.76 -27.41
CA ASP A 15 18.41 18.02 -27.64
C ASP A 15 18.87 19.27 -26.87
N TRP A 16 20.06 19.20 -26.26
CA TRP A 16 20.58 20.29 -25.44
C TRP A 16 20.85 21.56 -26.24
N ALA A 17 21.44 21.44 -27.44
CA ALA A 17 21.77 22.60 -28.27
C ALA A 17 20.50 23.27 -28.80
N GLU A 18 19.50 22.49 -29.21
CA GLU A 18 18.20 23.00 -29.66
C GLU A 18 17.45 23.75 -28.55
N VAL A 19 17.41 23.20 -27.33
CA VAL A 19 16.74 23.85 -26.20
C VAL A 19 17.42 25.17 -25.81
N GLN A 20 18.73 25.28 -25.97
CA GLN A 20 19.44 26.54 -25.68
C GLN A 20 19.23 27.60 -26.78
N SER A 21 19.14 27.20 -28.06
CA SER A 21 19.00 28.13 -29.20
C SER A 21 17.58 28.70 -29.37
N GLN A 22 16.54 27.93 -29.02
CA GLN A 22 15.12 28.31 -29.18
C GLN A 22 14.67 29.56 -28.38
N GLY A 23 15.52 30.12 -27.52
CA GLY A 23 15.24 31.34 -26.75
C GLY A 23 15.93 32.61 -27.24
N GLU A 24 16.62 32.59 -28.39
CA GLU A 24 17.28 33.77 -28.97
C GLU A 24 16.44 34.49 -30.04
N GLU A 25 15.37 33.87 -30.56
CA GLU A 25 14.57 34.41 -31.67
C GLU A 25 13.26 35.13 -31.27
N THR A 26 12.88 35.15 -29.99
CA THR A 26 11.76 35.98 -29.53
C THR A 26 12.23 37.40 -29.22
N ASN A 27 12.04 38.26 -30.23
CA ASN A 27 12.27 39.69 -30.29
C ASN A 27 12.15 40.46 -28.97
N ALA A 28 13.12 41.37 -28.79
CA ALA A 28 12.98 42.58 -28.01
C ALA A 28 11.82 43.45 -28.56
N SER A 29 10.61 43.27 -28.03
CA SER A 29 9.55 44.28 -28.05
C SER A 29 8.50 43.90 -27.00
N ASP A 30 8.18 44.85 -26.12
CA ASP A 30 7.10 44.81 -25.13
C ASP A 30 7.16 43.75 -24.03
N GLN A 31 8.14 43.87 -23.13
CA GLN A 31 7.93 43.50 -21.72
C GLN A 31 7.37 44.72 -20.97
N GLN A 32 6.08 45.01 -21.18
CA GLN A 32 5.30 45.51 -20.05
C GLN A 32 5.30 44.38 -19.02
N SER A 33 6.00 44.60 -17.92
CA SER A 33 6.01 43.75 -16.74
C SER A 33 4.57 43.47 -16.31
N GLU A 34 4.02 42.33 -16.72
CA GLU A 34 2.82 41.82 -16.09
C GLU A 34 3.10 41.67 -14.59
N PRO A 35 2.16 42.08 -13.71
CA PRO A 35 2.34 41.94 -12.28
C PRO A 35 2.59 40.46 -11.96
N GLN A 36 3.79 40.15 -11.43
CA GLN A 36 4.15 38.81 -10.99
C GLN A 36 3.12 38.33 -9.97
N LEU A 37 2.22 37.46 -10.40
CA LEU A 37 1.10 36.99 -9.59
C LEU A 37 1.58 35.85 -8.68
N GLY A 38 1.73 36.12 -7.38
CA GLY A 38 2.07 35.10 -6.38
C GLY A 38 3.56 34.96 -6.09
N LEU A 39 3.94 33.86 -5.41
CA LEU A 39 5.32 33.59 -5.01
C LEU A 39 6.16 33.21 -6.23
N LYS A 40 7.47 33.50 -6.20
CA LYS A 40 8.40 33.11 -7.27
C LYS A 40 8.36 31.60 -7.56
N ASP A 41 8.29 30.78 -6.51
CA ASP A 41 8.26 29.32 -6.62
C ASP A 41 6.94 28.76 -7.16
N GLN A 42 5.89 29.58 -7.26
CA GLN A 42 4.60 29.21 -7.85
C GLN A 42 4.57 29.42 -9.37
N GLN A 43 5.58 30.10 -9.92
CA GLN A 43 5.68 30.29 -11.37
C GLN A 43 6.15 29.01 -12.04
N VAL A 44 5.50 28.66 -13.15
CA VAL A 44 5.97 27.60 -14.05
C VAL A 44 6.94 28.22 -15.04
N LEU A 45 8.17 27.73 -15.07
CA LEU A 45 9.20 28.23 -15.98
C LEU A 45 9.12 27.54 -17.35
N ASP A 46 9.82 28.08 -18.33
CA ASP A 46 9.97 27.47 -19.64
C ASP A 46 11.02 26.34 -19.64
N VAL A 47 11.05 25.56 -20.73
CA VAL A 47 11.91 24.39 -20.89
C VAL A 47 13.41 24.76 -20.79
N LYS A 48 13.80 25.91 -21.37
CA LYS A 48 15.20 26.37 -21.36
C LYS A 48 15.64 26.75 -19.95
N SER A 49 14.77 27.40 -19.17
CA SER A 49 15.04 27.71 -17.77
C SER A 49 15.22 26.45 -16.92
N TYR A 50 14.36 25.44 -17.08
CA TYR A 50 14.53 24.17 -16.36
C TYR A 50 15.78 23.40 -16.81
N ALA A 51 16.15 23.43 -18.10
CA ALA A 51 17.39 22.83 -18.58
C ALA A 51 18.63 23.48 -17.95
N ARG A 52 18.64 24.82 -17.83
CA ARG A 52 19.71 25.54 -17.13
C ARG A 52 19.75 25.22 -15.64
N LEU A 53 18.58 25.14 -15.00
CA LEU A 53 18.46 24.76 -13.59
C LEU A 53 18.98 23.35 -13.33
N PHE A 54 18.70 22.41 -14.23
CA PHE A 54 19.22 21.03 -14.17
C PHE A 54 20.76 21.02 -14.16
N SER A 55 21.39 21.70 -15.12
CA SER A 55 22.87 21.81 -15.16
C SER A 55 23.44 22.44 -13.89
N LYS A 56 22.87 23.57 -13.45
CA LYS A 56 23.31 24.28 -12.22
C LYS A 56 23.20 23.40 -10.97
N SER A 57 22.10 22.65 -10.85
CA SER A 57 21.88 21.77 -9.70
C SER A 57 22.90 20.65 -9.64
N ILE A 58 23.25 20.03 -10.77
CA ILE A 58 24.30 19.00 -10.86
C ILE A 58 25.68 19.58 -10.49
N GLU A 59 26.00 20.77 -10.97
CA GLU A 59 27.27 21.44 -10.64
C GLU A 59 27.44 21.71 -9.15
N THR A 60 26.34 21.96 -8.45
CA THR A 60 26.32 22.19 -7.01
C THR A 60 26.37 20.86 -6.25
N LEU A 61 25.53 19.89 -6.63
CA LEU A 61 25.44 18.58 -5.97
C LEU A 61 26.73 17.77 -6.08
N ARG A 62 27.48 17.88 -7.19
CA ARG A 62 28.80 17.22 -7.31
C ARG A 62 29.82 17.78 -6.31
N VAL A 63 29.73 19.07 -5.96
CA VAL A 63 30.61 19.69 -4.95
C VAL A 63 30.23 19.18 -3.57
N HIS A 64 28.93 19.17 -3.24
CA HIS A 64 28.43 18.61 -1.99
C HIS A 64 28.81 17.13 -1.81
N LEU A 65 28.79 16.35 -2.89
CA LEU A 65 29.22 14.95 -2.87
C LEU A 65 30.73 14.84 -2.60
N ALA A 66 31.55 15.66 -3.26
CA ALA A 66 33.00 15.67 -3.04
C ALA A 66 33.38 16.08 -1.61
N GLU A 67 32.62 16.98 -0.99
CA GLU A 67 32.82 17.42 0.41
C GLU A 67 32.54 16.32 1.43
N LYS A 68 31.69 15.34 1.11
CA LYS A 68 31.39 14.21 2.02
C LYS A 68 32.48 13.13 2.07
N GLY A 69 33.37 13.07 1.08
CA GLY A 69 34.45 12.08 1.01
C GLY A 69 34.15 10.87 0.14
N ASP A 70 35.12 9.95 0.07
CA ASP A 70 35.07 8.79 -0.82
C ASP A 70 34.01 7.76 -0.38
N GLY A 71 33.27 7.20 -1.34
CA GLY A 71 32.19 6.24 -1.11
C GLY A 71 30.95 6.79 -0.40
N ALA A 72 30.85 8.10 -0.17
CA ALA A 72 29.69 8.70 0.47
C ALA A 72 28.53 8.89 -0.51
N GLU A 73 27.29 8.88 0.03
CA GLU A 73 26.08 9.12 -0.74
C GLU A 73 25.37 10.41 -0.28
N LEU A 74 24.69 11.08 -1.21
CA LEU A 74 23.78 12.18 -0.87
C LEU A 74 22.43 11.61 -0.44
N ILE A 75 21.92 12.11 0.68
CA ILE A 75 20.56 11.82 1.14
C ILE A 75 19.70 12.98 0.65
N TRP A 76 18.61 12.66 -0.04
CA TRP A 76 17.72 13.69 -0.56
C TRP A 76 16.98 14.41 0.58
N ASP A 77 17.00 15.74 0.54
CA ASP A 77 16.25 16.61 1.46
C ASP A 77 15.46 17.64 0.65
N LYS A 78 14.16 17.76 0.95
CA LYS A 78 13.24 18.75 0.35
C LYS A 78 13.62 20.19 0.71
N ASP A 79 14.39 20.39 1.78
CA ASP A 79 14.81 21.69 2.28
C ASP A 79 16.22 22.09 1.80
N ASP A 80 16.99 21.17 1.21
CA ASP A 80 18.19 21.50 0.43
C ASP A 80 17.78 22.17 -0.91
N PRO A 81 18.16 23.44 -1.14
CA PRO A 81 17.83 24.13 -2.38
C PRO A 81 18.29 23.38 -3.63
N SER A 82 19.50 22.81 -3.62
CA SER A 82 20.12 22.19 -4.80
C SER A 82 19.50 20.84 -5.14
N ALA A 83 19.19 20.02 -4.14
CA ALA A 83 18.47 18.76 -4.31
C ALA A 83 17.03 18.99 -4.81
N MET A 84 16.34 20.00 -4.27
CA MET A 84 14.98 20.33 -4.71
C MET A 84 14.96 20.91 -6.14
N ASP A 85 15.97 21.70 -6.51
CA ASP A 85 16.11 22.24 -7.86
C ASP A 85 16.41 21.15 -8.89
N PHE A 86 17.22 20.14 -8.52
CA PHE A 86 17.48 18.96 -9.34
C PHE A 86 16.18 18.18 -9.61
N VAL A 87 15.41 17.85 -8.57
CA VAL A 87 14.13 17.13 -8.72
C VAL A 87 13.13 17.94 -9.55
N THR A 88 13.00 19.24 -9.27
CA THR A 88 12.09 20.15 -10.00
C THR A 88 12.41 20.20 -11.49
N SER A 89 13.68 20.41 -11.83
CA SER A 89 14.11 20.52 -13.23
C SER A 89 14.01 19.18 -13.97
N ALA A 90 14.54 18.10 -13.40
CA ALA A 90 14.50 16.77 -14.01
C ALA A 90 13.06 16.28 -14.23
N ALA A 91 12.17 16.46 -13.24
CA ALA A 91 10.77 16.08 -13.36
C ALA A 91 10.03 16.87 -14.44
N ASN A 92 10.24 18.19 -14.51
CA ASN A 92 9.59 19.03 -15.52
C ASN A 92 10.07 18.75 -16.95
N LEU A 93 11.38 18.53 -17.15
CA LEU A 93 11.91 18.11 -18.45
C LEU A 93 11.30 16.77 -18.88
N ARG A 94 11.17 15.81 -17.94
CA ARG A 94 10.47 14.55 -18.20
C ARG A 94 8.99 14.77 -18.52
N MET A 95 8.28 15.63 -17.79
CA MET A 95 6.88 15.96 -18.10
C MET A 95 6.74 16.48 -19.53
N HIS A 96 7.60 17.41 -19.93
CA HIS A 96 7.61 17.98 -21.27
C HIS A 96 7.84 16.91 -22.36
N ILE A 97 8.84 16.03 -22.18
CA ILE A 97 9.12 14.90 -23.09
C ILE A 97 7.87 14.03 -23.32
N PHE A 98 7.08 13.80 -22.26
CA PHE A 98 5.85 13.02 -22.33
C PHE A 98 4.59 13.84 -22.60
N SER A 99 4.73 15.08 -23.10
CA SER A 99 3.61 16.00 -23.41
C SER A 99 2.66 16.25 -22.22
N MET A 100 3.19 16.29 -21.01
CA MET A 100 2.48 16.70 -19.81
C MET A 100 2.80 18.16 -19.47
N ASN A 101 1.83 18.86 -18.88
CA ASN A 101 2.05 20.23 -18.40
C ASN A 101 3.07 20.21 -17.26
N MET A 102 4.09 21.07 -17.38
CA MET A 102 5.09 21.30 -16.33
C MET A 102 4.43 21.90 -15.09
N LYS A 103 5.03 21.67 -13.93
CA LYS A 103 4.56 22.11 -12.62
C LYS A 103 5.55 23.06 -11.96
N SER A 104 5.02 23.92 -11.09
CA SER A 104 5.82 24.87 -10.34
C SER A 104 6.76 24.16 -9.35
N ARG A 105 7.83 24.85 -8.92
CA ARG A 105 8.73 24.34 -7.87
C ARG A 105 7.96 24.07 -6.58
N PHE A 106 7.00 24.93 -6.26
CA PHE A 106 6.11 24.79 -5.11
C PHE A 106 5.32 23.48 -5.13
N ASP A 107 4.66 23.16 -6.25
CA ASP A 107 3.87 21.94 -6.38
C ASP A 107 4.74 20.69 -6.33
N ILE A 108 5.90 20.72 -7.01
CA ILE A 108 6.82 19.59 -7.02
C ILE A 108 7.42 19.37 -5.63
N LYS A 109 7.76 20.43 -4.90
CA LYS A 109 8.21 20.33 -3.50
C LYS A 109 7.14 19.71 -2.61
N SER A 110 5.87 20.09 -2.80
CA SER A 110 4.76 19.49 -2.06
C SER A 110 4.61 17.98 -2.32
N MET A 111 4.72 17.55 -3.58
CA MET A 111 4.57 16.14 -3.95
C MET A 111 5.80 15.30 -3.59
N ALA A 112 7.01 15.77 -3.94
CA ALA A 112 8.25 15.04 -3.68
C ALA A 112 8.55 14.90 -2.18
N GLY A 113 8.25 15.94 -1.40
CA GLY A 113 8.43 15.95 0.04
C GLY A 113 7.27 15.37 0.84
N ASN A 114 6.20 14.88 0.18
CA ASN A 114 4.94 14.47 0.81
C ASN A 114 4.47 15.49 1.87
N ILE A 115 4.49 16.79 1.52
CA ILE A 115 4.25 17.87 2.50
C ILE A 115 2.80 17.81 2.99
N ILE A 116 2.65 17.65 4.30
CA ILE A 116 1.37 17.80 5.00
C ILE A 116 1.27 19.26 5.48
N PRO A 117 0.29 20.05 4.98
CA PRO A 117 0.09 21.42 5.46
C PRO A 117 -0.19 21.43 6.96
N ALA A 118 0.57 22.25 7.70
CA ALA A 118 0.43 22.39 9.13
C ALA A 118 0.12 23.85 9.51
N ILE A 119 -0.80 24.02 10.47
CA ILE A 119 -1.11 25.32 11.07
C ILE A 119 -0.99 25.23 12.58
N ALA A 120 -0.49 26.30 13.20
CA ALA A 120 -0.19 26.31 14.64
C ALA A 120 -1.43 26.03 15.51
N THR A 121 -2.61 26.50 15.09
CA THR A 121 -3.87 26.36 15.83
C THR A 121 -4.31 24.90 15.96
N THR A 122 -4.16 24.09 14.91
CA THR A 122 -4.45 22.64 14.97
C THR A 122 -3.58 21.97 16.03
N ASN A 123 -2.27 22.23 16.04
CA ASN A 123 -1.36 21.66 17.02
C ASN A 123 -1.68 22.11 18.45
N ALA A 124 -2.02 23.38 18.66
CA ALA A 124 -2.41 23.89 19.96
C ALA A 124 -3.68 23.20 20.51
N VAL A 125 -4.70 23.00 19.66
CA VAL A 125 -5.92 22.29 20.03
C VAL A 125 -5.62 20.83 20.39
N ILE A 126 -4.87 20.12 19.54
CA ILE A 126 -4.53 18.70 19.79
C ILE A 126 -3.68 18.55 21.05
N ALA A 127 -2.69 19.41 21.28
CA ALA A 127 -1.87 19.40 22.50
C ALA A 127 -2.70 19.60 23.77
N GLY A 128 -3.68 20.52 23.74
CA GLY A 128 -4.62 20.69 24.85
C GLY A 128 -5.45 19.44 25.13
N LEU A 129 -5.95 18.78 24.07
CA LEU A 129 -6.71 17.53 24.20
C LEU A 129 -5.85 16.38 24.75
N ILE A 130 -4.58 16.28 24.34
CA ILE A 130 -3.63 15.27 24.87
C ILE A 130 -3.50 15.40 26.39
N VAL A 131 -3.30 16.61 26.90
CA VAL A 131 -3.18 16.84 28.35
C VAL A 131 -4.49 16.51 29.07
N LEU A 132 -5.64 16.86 28.50
CA LEU A 132 -6.95 16.53 29.09
C LEU A 132 -7.18 15.02 29.18
N GLU A 133 -6.85 14.25 28.15
CA GLU A 133 -6.92 12.78 28.22
C GLU A 133 -5.88 12.22 29.21
N GLY A 134 -4.68 12.78 29.24
CA GLY A 134 -3.64 12.40 30.21
C GLY A 134 -4.09 12.55 31.67
N LEU A 135 -4.79 13.64 32.00
CA LEU A 135 -5.35 13.85 33.34
C LEU A 135 -6.39 12.78 33.71
N LYS A 136 -7.20 12.30 32.75
CA LYS A 136 -8.16 11.21 32.99
C LYS A 136 -7.43 9.91 33.28
N ILE A 137 -6.40 9.58 32.50
CA ILE A 137 -5.58 8.38 32.70
C ILE A 137 -4.93 8.39 34.09
N LEU A 138 -4.26 9.50 34.45
CA LEU A 138 -3.61 9.65 35.77
C LEU A 138 -4.60 9.63 36.94
N SER A 139 -5.86 9.96 36.70
CA SER A 139 -6.94 9.88 37.69
C SER A 139 -7.57 8.49 37.79
N GLY A 140 -7.06 7.48 37.05
CA GLY A 140 -7.64 6.13 36.99
C GLY A 140 -8.97 6.06 36.22
N LYS A 141 -9.31 7.07 35.42
CA LYS A 141 -10.59 7.20 34.69
C LYS A 141 -10.43 6.87 33.21
N ILE A 142 -9.80 5.74 32.90
CA ILE A 142 -9.52 5.31 31.52
C ILE A 142 -10.83 5.04 30.75
N ASP A 143 -11.88 4.60 31.46
CA ASP A 143 -13.23 4.42 30.94
C ASP A 143 -13.86 5.72 30.38
N GLN A 144 -13.34 6.89 30.77
CA GLN A 144 -13.77 8.20 30.28
C GLN A 144 -12.91 8.72 29.12
N CYS A 145 -11.86 7.98 28.74
CA CYS A 145 -11.01 8.35 27.62
C CYS A 145 -11.73 8.10 26.28
N ARG A 146 -11.46 8.95 25.29
CA ARG A 146 -12.13 8.89 23.99
C ARG A 146 -11.14 9.21 22.87
N THR A 147 -11.36 8.62 21.70
CA THR A 147 -10.72 9.09 20.46
C THR A 147 -11.43 10.36 20.02
N ILE A 148 -10.74 11.51 20.05
CA ILE A 148 -11.35 12.80 19.72
C ILE A 148 -10.89 13.25 18.34
N PHE A 149 -11.83 13.39 17.41
CA PHE A 149 -11.57 13.92 16.07
C PHE A 149 -11.83 15.43 16.04
N LEU A 150 -10.90 16.18 15.42
CA LEU A 150 -11.07 17.60 15.11
C LEU A 150 -11.47 17.77 13.64
N ASN A 151 -12.72 18.14 13.39
CA ASN A 151 -13.21 18.38 12.05
C ASN A 151 -12.91 19.80 11.56
N LYS A 152 -12.86 19.99 10.24
CA LYS A 152 -12.79 21.34 9.64
C LYS A 152 -14.11 22.09 9.75
N GLN A 153 -15.23 21.38 9.63
CA GLN A 153 -16.59 21.92 9.77
C GLN A 153 -17.38 21.07 10.76
N PRO A 154 -18.38 21.66 11.45
CA PRO A 154 -19.26 20.89 12.31
C PRO A 154 -19.96 19.78 11.53
N ASN A 155 -20.05 18.59 12.12
CA ASN A 155 -20.85 17.50 11.55
C ASN A 155 -22.36 17.83 11.61
N PRO A 156 -23.26 17.01 11.04
CA PRO A 156 -24.71 17.26 11.10
C PRO A 156 -25.28 17.40 12.53
N ARG A 157 -24.56 16.88 13.53
CA ARG A 157 -24.90 17.02 14.96
C ARG A 157 -24.29 18.26 15.62
N LYS A 158 -23.77 19.21 14.83
CA LYS A 158 -23.14 20.47 15.24
C LYS A 158 -21.87 20.27 16.11
N LYS A 159 -21.22 19.12 16.02
CA LYS A 159 -19.96 18.84 16.73
C LYS A 159 -18.76 19.11 15.83
N LEU A 160 -17.88 20.01 16.28
CA LEU A 160 -16.57 20.24 15.67
C LEU A 160 -15.52 19.28 16.24
N LEU A 161 -15.55 19.08 17.55
CA LEU A 161 -14.81 18.04 18.26
C LEU A 161 -15.73 16.84 18.46
N VAL A 162 -15.36 15.69 17.88
CA VAL A 162 -16.17 14.48 17.89
C VAL A 162 -15.49 13.41 18.74
N PRO A 163 -15.93 13.21 20.00
CA PRO A 163 -15.45 12.11 20.82
C PRO A 163 -16.12 10.79 20.39
N CYS A 164 -15.31 9.77 20.17
CA CYS A 164 -15.69 8.39 19.88
C CYS A 164 -15.19 7.46 20.99
N ALA A 165 -15.92 6.37 21.24
CA ALA A 165 -15.47 5.36 22.19
C ALA A 165 -14.13 4.76 21.76
N LEU A 166 -13.35 4.29 22.72
CA LEU A 166 -12.14 3.52 22.42
C LEU A 166 -12.56 2.12 21.98
N ASP A 167 -12.03 1.67 20.85
CA ASP A 167 -12.27 0.32 20.36
C ASP A 167 -11.42 -0.69 21.17
N PRO A 168 -11.94 -1.92 21.40
CA PRO A 168 -11.17 -2.97 22.06
C PRO A 168 -10.01 -3.45 21.15
N PRO A 169 -9.02 -4.16 21.70
CA PRO A 169 -7.95 -4.78 20.90
C PRO A 169 -8.53 -5.66 19.79
N ASN A 170 -8.06 -5.47 18.56
CA ASN A 170 -8.45 -6.30 17.44
C ASN A 170 -7.83 -7.71 17.59
N PRO A 171 -8.63 -8.79 17.64
CA PRO A 171 -8.10 -10.16 17.75
C PRO A 171 -7.17 -10.57 16.61
N ASN A 172 -7.32 -9.94 15.44
CA ASN A 172 -6.50 -10.20 14.25
C ASN A 172 -5.31 -9.23 14.12
N CYS A 173 -5.01 -8.44 15.15
CA CYS A 173 -3.86 -7.54 15.10
C CYS A 173 -2.56 -8.35 15.13
N TYR A 174 -1.71 -8.18 14.12
CA TYR A 174 -0.41 -8.84 14.05
C TYR A 174 0.63 -8.25 15.03
N VAL A 175 0.27 -7.30 15.89
CA VAL A 175 1.20 -6.71 16.87
C VAL A 175 0.78 -7.03 18.30
N CYS A 176 -0.43 -6.62 18.72
CA CYS A 176 -0.85 -6.73 20.12
C CYS A 176 -1.63 -7.99 20.48
N ALA A 177 -1.89 -8.90 19.52
CA ALA A 177 -2.49 -10.20 19.83
C ALA A 177 -1.49 -11.06 20.61
N SER A 178 -1.99 -12.06 21.36
CA SER A 178 -1.14 -12.90 22.22
C SER A 178 -0.16 -13.79 21.45
N LYS A 179 -0.51 -14.17 20.22
CA LYS A 179 0.32 -14.93 19.29
C LYS A 179 0.10 -14.38 17.89
N PRO A 180 0.76 -13.27 17.53
CA PRO A 180 0.54 -12.66 16.24
C PRO A 180 1.12 -13.53 15.13
N GLU A 181 0.31 -13.72 14.09
CA GLU A 181 0.65 -14.57 12.96
C GLU A 181 0.19 -13.89 11.67
N VAL A 182 1.08 -13.85 10.67
CA VAL A 182 0.81 -13.27 9.36
C VAL A 182 1.11 -14.29 8.27
N THR A 183 0.57 -14.03 7.09
CA THR A 183 0.86 -14.84 5.91
C THR A 183 1.38 -13.95 4.80
N VAL A 184 2.55 -14.27 4.27
CA VAL A 184 3.19 -13.52 3.19
C VAL A 184 3.26 -14.40 1.95
N ARG A 185 2.70 -13.92 0.85
CA ARG A 185 2.78 -14.56 -0.44
C ARG A 185 3.96 -13.99 -1.23
N LEU A 186 4.88 -14.86 -1.65
CA LEU A 186 6.10 -14.47 -2.35
C LEU A 186 6.70 -15.61 -3.20
N ASN A 187 7.62 -15.29 -4.09
CA ASN A 187 8.37 -16.29 -4.86
C ASN A 187 9.67 -16.67 -4.14
N VAL A 188 9.71 -17.84 -3.50
CA VAL A 188 10.88 -18.31 -2.71
C VAL A 188 12.16 -18.53 -3.53
N HIS A 189 12.04 -18.68 -4.86
CA HIS A 189 13.17 -18.84 -5.77
C HIS A 189 13.76 -17.50 -6.25
N LYS A 190 12.98 -16.41 -6.15
CA LYS A 190 13.41 -15.06 -6.55
C LYS A 190 13.85 -14.22 -5.36
N VAL A 191 13.08 -14.27 -4.27
CA VAL A 191 13.33 -13.47 -3.07
C VAL A 191 14.60 -13.95 -2.36
N THR A 192 15.45 -13.01 -1.97
CA THR A 192 16.67 -13.27 -1.20
C THR A 192 16.44 -13.04 0.30
N VAL A 193 17.39 -13.48 1.12
CA VAL A 193 17.40 -13.18 2.56
C VAL A 193 17.48 -11.68 2.81
N LEU A 194 18.26 -10.91 2.02
CA LEU A 194 18.32 -9.45 2.16
C LEU A 194 16.98 -8.77 1.88
N THR A 195 16.26 -9.20 0.84
CA THR A 195 14.91 -8.68 0.55
C THR A 195 13.94 -9.00 1.69
N LEU A 196 14.02 -10.22 2.25
CA LEU A 196 13.23 -10.60 3.42
C LEU A 196 13.55 -9.69 4.62
N GLN A 197 14.82 -9.47 4.92
CA GLN A 197 15.24 -8.62 6.02
C GLN A 197 14.76 -7.17 5.84
N ASP A 198 15.19 -6.51 4.76
CA ASP A 198 15.06 -5.07 4.64
C ASP A 198 13.65 -4.65 4.22
N LYS A 199 13.04 -5.32 3.23
CA LYS A 199 11.74 -4.91 2.68
C LYS A 199 10.55 -5.54 3.41
N ILE A 200 10.67 -6.77 3.89
CA ILE A 200 9.55 -7.47 4.53
C ILE A 200 9.59 -7.25 6.05
N VAL A 201 10.69 -7.61 6.71
CA VAL A 201 10.73 -7.61 8.17
C VAL A 201 10.95 -6.19 8.73
N LYS A 202 11.91 -5.44 8.20
CA LYS A 202 12.21 -4.08 8.67
C LYS A 202 11.25 -3.04 8.10
N GLU A 203 11.08 -2.98 6.78
CA GLU A 203 10.22 -1.96 6.16
C GLU A 203 8.72 -2.25 6.34
N LYS A 204 8.25 -3.47 6.02
CA LYS A 204 6.83 -3.79 6.08
C LYS A 204 6.32 -4.09 7.50
N PHE A 205 7.06 -4.87 8.29
CA PHE A 205 6.68 -5.21 9.67
C PHE A 205 7.29 -4.30 10.74
N ALA A 206 8.06 -3.29 10.35
CA ALA A 206 8.57 -2.24 11.23
C ALA A 206 9.45 -2.76 12.40
N MET A 207 10.13 -3.89 12.21
CA MET A 207 11.18 -4.34 13.14
C MET A 207 12.45 -3.50 12.96
N VAL A 208 13.13 -3.20 14.06
CA VAL A 208 14.36 -2.42 14.09
C VAL A 208 15.57 -3.32 13.89
N ALA A 209 15.66 -4.39 14.69
CA ALA A 209 16.78 -5.31 14.74
C ALA A 209 16.25 -6.76 14.80
N PRO A 210 15.81 -7.32 13.65
CA PRO A 210 15.16 -8.61 13.63
C PRO A 210 16.17 -9.77 13.62
N ASP A 211 15.85 -10.80 14.39
CA ASP A 211 16.40 -12.15 14.33
C ASP A 211 15.37 -13.08 13.72
N VAL A 212 15.72 -13.78 12.64
CA VAL A 212 14.77 -14.64 11.91
C VAL A 212 15.27 -16.06 11.82
N GLN A 213 14.46 -16.99 12.31
CA GLN A 213 14.73 -18.43 12.26
C GLN A 213 13.59 -19.21 11.61
N ILE A 214 13.91 -20.39 11.06
CA ILE A 214 12.91 -21.32 10.52
C ILE A 214 12.35 -22.20 11.64
N GLU A 215 11.03 -22.34 11.73
CA GLU A 215 10.38 -23.32 12.61
C GLU A 215 10.46 -24.74 12.01
N ASP A 216 11.66 -25.32 11.99
CA ASP A 216 11.92 -26.69 11.51
C ASP A 216 12.33 -27.66 12.64
N GLY A 217 12.30 -27.18 13.90
CA GLY A 217 12.76 -27.89 15.09
C GLY A 217 14.29 -27.90 15.27
N LYS A 218 15.07 -27.44 14.29
CA LYS A 218 16.52 -27.19 14.41
C LYS A 218 16.81 -25.73 14.75
N GLY A 219 15.92 -24.81 14.39
CA GLY A 219 16.10 -23.38 14.61
C GLY A 219 17.16 -22.82 13.65
N THR A 220 17.05 -23.15 12.36
CA THR A 220 18.00 -22.65 11.35
C THR A 220 17.90 -21.12 11.27
N ILE A 221 18.98 -20.44 11.65
CA ILE A 221 19.07 -18.96 11.65
C ILE A 221 19.27 -18.46 10.21
N LEU A 222 18.40 -17.54 9.78
CA LEU A 222 18.47 -16.88 8.47
C LEU A 222 19.10 -15.50 8.58
N ILE A 223 18.61 -14.72 9.54
CA ILE A 223 18.97 -13.33 9.80
C ILE A 223 19.32 -13.23 11.28
N SER A 224 20.46 -12.61 11.59
CA SER A 224 20.88 -12.25 12.93
C SER A 224 20.92 -10.72 13.05
N SER A 225 20.53 -10.21 14.20
CA SER A 225 20.67 -8.79 14.54
C SER A 225 22.11 -8.39 14.86
N GLU A 226 23.00 -9.36 15.12
CA GLU A 226 24.43 -9.13 15.33
C GLU A 226 25.20 -8.98 14.00
N GLU A 227 25.91 -7.85 13.86
CA GLU A 227 26.75 -7.57 12.69
C GLU A 227 27.89 -8.59 12.58
N GLY A 228 28.01 -9.25 11.43
CA GLY A 228 29.08 -10.19 11.09
C GLY A 228 28.67 -11.66 11.08
N GLU A 229 27.46 -12.01 11.49
CA GLU A 229 27.02 -13.41 11.57
C GLU A 229 26.36 -13.93 10.28
N THR A 230 25.41 -13.18 9.71
CA THR A 230 24.54 -13.68 8.63
C THR A 230 24.72 -13.00 7.28
N GLU A 231 25.72 -12.14 7.10
CA GLU A 231 25.96 -11.40 5.84
C GLU A 231 26.19 -12.34 4.65
N ALA A 232 26.78 -13.51 4.91
CA ALA A 232 26.99 -14.55 3.90
C ALA A 232 25.66 -15.09 3.32
N ASN A 233 24.54 -14.91 4.02
CA ASN A 233 23.23 -15.37 3.60
C ASN A 233 22.47 -14.32 2.75
N ASN A 234 22.86 -13.05 2.81
CA ASN A 234 22.11 -11.92 2.22
C ASN A 234 21.73 -12.12 0.74
N HIS A 235 22.64 -12.67 -0.06
CA HIS A 235 22.46 -12.87 -1.50
C HIS A 235 21.76 -14.19 -1.87
N LYS A 236 21.67 -15.14 -0.93
CA LYS A 236 21.09 -16.46 -1.15
C LYS A 236 19.57 -16.39 -1.25
N LYS A 237 18.99 -17.29 -2.05
CA LYS A 237 17.53 -17.41 -2.19
C LYS A 237 16.93 -18.15 -1.00
N LEU A 238 15.69 -17.81 -0.65
CA LEU A 238 14.98 -18.47 0.45
C LEU A 238 14.87 -19.98 0.24
N SER A 239 14.70 -20.42 -1.01
CA SER A 239 14.65 -21.86 -1.34
C SER A 239 15.95 -22.63 -1.03
N GLU A 240 17.11 -21.96 -0.97
CA GLU A 240 18.39 -22.61 -0.63
C GLU A 240 18.42 -23.10 0.83
N PHE A 241 17.59 -22.50 1.69
CA PHE A 241 17.43 -22.89 3.10
C PHE A 241 16.28 -23.89 3.30
N GLY A 242 15.71 -24.43 2.22
CA GLY A 242 14.58 -25.37 2.28
C GLY A 242 13.22 -24.71 2.55
N ILE A 243 13.14 -23.38 2.46
CA ILE A 243 11.88 -22.62 2.60
C ILE A 243 11.02 -22.88 1.36
N ARG A 244 9.77 -23.28 1.60
CA ARG A 244 8.78 -23.64 0.58
C ARG A 244 7.39 -23.17 0.99
N ASN A 245 6.38 -23.49 0.18
CA ASN A 245 4.99 -23.24 0.54
C ASN A 245 4.63 -23.92 1.88
N GLY A 246 4.05 -23.15 2.80
CA GLY A 246 3.69 -23.60 4.15
C GLY A 246 4.85 -23.58 5.16
N SER A 247 6.05 -23.14 4.77
CA SER A 247 7.12 -22.90 5.74
C SER A 247 6.74 -21.79 6.71
N ARG A 248 7.16 -21.93 7.97
CA ARG A 248 6.94 -20.96 9.04
C ARG A 248 8.28 -20.37 9.46
N LEU A 249 8.34 -19.05 9.50
CA LEU A 249 9.47 -18.29 10.00
C LEU A 249 9.05 -17.61 11.30
N GLN A 250 9.91 -17.66 12.29
CA GLN A 250 9.78 -16.89 13.51
C GLN A 250 10.72 -15.70 13.41
N ALA A 251 10.15 -14.49 13.44
CA ALA A 251 10.90 -13.24 13.48
C ALA A 251 10.76 -12.65 14.89
N ASP A 252 11.89 -12.43 15.56
CA ASP A 252 11.97 -11.86 16.89
C ASP A 252 12.69 -10.51 16.79
N ASP A 253 12.14 -9.49 17.44
CA ASP A 253 12.84 -8.23 17.71
C ASP A 253 12.93 -8.04 19.21
N PHE A 254 14.09 -8.39 19.78
CA PHE A 254 14.34 -8.34 21.22
C PHE A 254 14.37 -6.90 21.76
N LEU A 255 14.62 -5.89 20.91
CA LEU A 255 14.55 -4.49 21.32
C LEU A 255 13.09 -4.05 21.51
N GLN A 256 12.18 -4.58 20.70
CA GLN A 256 10.74 -4.28 20.75
C GLN A 256 9.95 -5.22 21.67
N ASP A 257 10.57 -6.29 22.20
CA ASP A 257 9.88 -7.40 22.91
C ASP A 257 8.71 -7.95 22.08
N TYR A 258 9.00 -8.22 20.80
CA TYR A 258 7.99 -8.56 19.81
C TYR A 258 8.41 -9.79 18.98
N THR A 259 7.55 -10.80 18.99
CA THR A 259 7.70 -12.03 18.20
C THR A 259 6.57 -12.12 17.19
N LEU A 260 6.90 -12.33 15.92
CA LEU A 260 5.94 -12.48 14.82
C LEU A 260 6.17 -13.82 14.09
N LEU A 261 5.09 -14.59 13.94
CA LEU A 261 5.10 -15.80 13.11
C LEU A 261 4.69 -15.46 11.68
N ILE A 262 5.55 -15.78 10.72
CA ILE A 262 5.36 -15.49 9.29
C ILE A 262 5.19 -16.80 8.55
N ASN A 263 3.98 -17.03 8.03
CA ASN A 263 3.71 -18.15 7.11
C ASN A 263 4.05 -17.76 5.68
N ILE A 264 4.73 -18.66 4.98
CA ILE A 264 5.14 -18.45 3.60
C ILE A 264 4.17 -19.13 2.66
N LEU A 265 3.51 -18.35 1.80
CA LEU A 265 2.79 -18.86 0.63
C LEU A 265 3.63 -18.67 -0.62
N HIS A 266 3.98 -19.76 -1.27
CA HIS A 266 4.74 -19.69 -2.51
C HIS A 266 3.80 -19.32 -3.67
N SER A 267 4.15 -18.28 -4.42
CA SER A 267 3.50 -17.95 -5.69
C SER A 267 4.53 -17.47 -6.70
N GLU A 268 4.45 -17.99 -7.93
CA GLU A 268 5.23 -17.46 -9.06
C GLU A 268 4.51 -16.30 -9.77
N ASP A 269 3.19 -16.26 -9.63
CA ASP A 269 2.28 -15.32 -10.29
C ASP A 269 2.16 -14.00 -9.51
N LEU A 270 3.29 -13.36 -9.27
CA LEU A 270 3.34 -11.99 -8.75
C LEU A 270 3.57 -11.04 -9.92
N GLY A 271 2.91 -9.88 -9.89
CA GLY A 271 3.09 -8.84 -10.92
C GLY A 271 4.57 -8.47 -11.09
N LYS A 272 4.94 -7.93 -12.27
CA LYS A 272 6.37 -7.73 -12.65
C LYS A 272 7.21 -6.91 -11.66
N ASP A 273 6.58 -6.12 -10.79
CA ASP A 273 7.23 -5.27 -9.79
C ASP A 273 6.78 -5.60 -8.34
N VAL A 274 6.09 -6.73 -8.13
CA VAL A 274 5.60 -7.16 -6.80
C VAL A 274 6.47 -8.31 -6.31
N GLU A 275 7.27 -8.05 -5.27
CA GLU A 275 8.16 -9.06 -4.68
C GLU A 275 7.43 -9.93 -3.64
N PHE A 276 6.47 -9.35 -2.92
CA PHE A 276 5.66 -10.02 -1.92
C PHE A 276 4.32 -9.29 -1.69
N GLU A 277 3.38 -9.97 -1.06
CA GLU A 277 2.13 -9.40 -0.58
C GLU A 277 1.74 -10.02 0.77
N VAL A 278 1.19 -9.22 1.69
CA VAL A 278 0.69 -9.71 2.97
C VAL A 278 -0.79 -10.06 2.82
N VAL A 279 -1.16 -11.28 3.14
CA VAL A 279 -2.55 -11.74 3.09
C VAL A 279 -3.30 -11.12 4.27
N GLY A 280 -4.42 -10.45 3.99
CA GLY A 280 -5.26 -9.78 5.00
C GLY A 280 -4.96 -8.29 5.22
N ASP A 281 -3.94 -7.73 4.58
CA ASP A 281 -3.66 -6.28 4.60
C ASP A 281 -4.67 -5.46 3.79
N ALA A 282 -5.36 -6.10 2.85
CA ALA A 282 -6.52 -5.49 2.24
C ALA A 282 -7.62 -5.44 3.31
N PRO A 283 -8.18 -4.26 3.63
CA PRO A 283 -9.47 -4.26 4.32
C PRO A 283 -10.40 -5.06 3.41
N GLU A 284 -10.80 -6.26 3.86
CA GLU A 284 -12.04 -6.84 3.36
C GLU A 284 -13.05 -5.71 3.43
N LYS A 285 -13.67 -5.37 2.30
CA LYS A 285 -14.77 -4.41 2.30
C LYS A 285 -15.77 -4.94 3.31
N VAL A 286 -15.78 -4.36 4.50
CA VAL A 286 -16.68 -4.74 5.58
C VAL A 286 -18.05 -4.24 5.12
N GLY A 287 -18.76 -5.10 4.39
CA GLY A 287 -20.21 -5.04 4.35
C GLY A 287 -20.72 -5.15 5.79
N PRO A 288 -21.78 -4.42 6.16
CA PRO A 288 -22.26 -4.41 7.53
C PRO A 288 -22.69 -5.83 7.95
N LYS A 289 -21.96 -6.42 8.91
CA LYS A 289 -22.45 -7.58 9.66
C LYS A 289 -23.71 -7.16 10.40
N GLN A 290 -24.85 -7.69 10.00
CA GLN A 290 -26.07 -7.57 10.79
C GLN A 290 -25.91 -8.41 12.06
N ALA A 291 -26.17 -7.76 13.20
CA ALA A 291 -26.30 -8.41 14.49
C ALA A 291 -27.59 -9.25 14.49
N GLU A 292 -27.50 -10.51 14.89
CA GLU A 292 -28.67 -11.32 15.21
C GLU A 292 -29.29 -10.80 16.52
N ASP A 293 -30.51 -10.28 16.41
CA ASP A 293 -31.33 -9.89 17.55
C ASP A 293 -31.83 -11.12 18.31
N ALA A 294 -31.29 -11.31 19.50
CA ALA A 294 -31.87 -12.16 20.53
C ALA A 294 -32.99 -11.39 21.27
N ALA A 295 -34.26 -11.75 21.04
CA ALA A 295 -35.31 -11.64 22.06
C ALA A 295 -36.62 -12.35 21.61
N LYS A 296 -37.01 -13.40 22.35
CA LYS A 296 -38.29 -13.49 23.08
C LYS A 296 -38.40 -14.85 23.78
N SER A 297 -38.28 -14.84 25.11
CA SER A 297 -38.99 -15.80 25.97
C SER A 297 -40.30 -15.14 26.40
N ILE A 298 -41.41 -15.89 26.38
CA ILE A 298 -42.41 -15.99 27.47
C ILE A 298 -43.07 -17.38 27.38
N THR A 299 -43.16 -17.98 28.57
CA THR A 299 -43.65 -19.26 29.10
C THR A 299 -45.12 -19.66 28.81
N ASN A 300 -45.43 -20.96 28.72
CA ASN A 300 -46.10 -21.77 29.79
C ASN A 300 -46.55 -23.19 29.36
N GLY A 301 -46.32 -24.16 30.27
CA GLY A 301 -47.03 -25.46 30.45
C GLY A 301 -46.60 -26.63 29.54
N SER A 302 -46.60 -27.91 29.93
CA SER A 302 -46.58 -28.69 31.18
C SER A 302 -46.48 -30.16 30.75
N ASP A 303 -45.78 -30.97 31.55
CA ASP A 303 -45.82 -32.44 31.69
C ASP A 303 -45.30 -33.44 30.62
N ASP A 304 -44.51 -34.35 31.20
CA ASP A 304 -44.38 -35.80 30.98
C ASP A 304 -43.69 -36.40 29.74
N GLY A 305 -42.59 -37.11 30.03
CA GLY A 305 -42.54 -38.55 29.73
C GLY A 305 -41.53 -39.03 28.68
N ALA A 306 -40.53 -39.77 29.18
CA ALA A 306 -39.90 -40.94 28.56
C ALA A 306 -38.96 -40.79 27.33
N GLN A 307 -37.71 -41.23 27.51
CA GLN A 307 -36.92 -41.90 26.45
C GLN A 307 -37.58 -43.26 26.12
N PRO A 308 -37.42 -43.81 24.90
CA PRO A 308 -36.23 -44.63 24.62
C PRO A 308 -35.69 -44.52 23.18
N SER A 309 -34.43 -44.93 23.04
CA SER A 309 -33.71 -45.24 21.81
C SER A 309 -34.42 -46.28 20.93
N THR A 310 -34.31 -46.17 19.60
CA THR A 310 -33.98 -47.30 18.71
C THR A 310 -33.65 -46.83 17.29
N SER A 311 -32.62 -47.47 16.75
CA SER A 311 -32.18 -47.61 15.36
C SER A 311 -33.26 -48.10 14.38
N THR A 312 -33.17 -47.65 13.12
CA THR A 312 -33.39 -48.49 11.93
C THR A 312 -32.74 -47.86 10.69
N GLU A 313 -32.16 -48.71 9.86
CA GLU A 313 -31.47 -48.44 8.61
C GLU A 313 -32.42 -48.26 7.40
N GLN A 314 -31.81 -47.82 6.29
CA GLN A 314 -32.20 -47.94 4.86
C GLN A 314 -33.25 -46.96 4.31
N ASP A 315 -32.80 -46.03 3.43
CA ASP A 315 -32.95 -46.28 1.98
C ASP A 315 -32.09 -45.34 1.13
N ASP A 316 -31.49 -45.94 0.10
CA ASP A 316 -30.66 -45.35 -0.95
C ASP A 316 -31.46 -44.45 -1.90
N VAL A 317 -30.96 -43.25 -2.19
CA VAL A 317 -31.16 -42.58 -3.49
C VAL A 317 -29.87 -41.87 -3.90
N LEU A 318 -29.08 -42.54 -4.74
CA LEU A 318 -28.02 -41.96 -5.56
C LEU A 318 -28.65 -41.24 -6.76
N ILE A 319 -28.59 -39.91 -6.80
CA ILE A 319 -28.78 -39.16 -8.04
C ILE A 319 -27.39 -38.92 -8.63
N VAL A 320 -27.10 -39.70 -9.68
CA VAL A 320 -25.92 -39.60 -10.52
C VAL A 320 -26.22 -38.56 -11.60
N ASP A 321 -25.85 -37.30 -11.39
CA ASP A 321 -25.73 -36.37 -12.51
C ASP A 321 -24.37 -36.59 -13.18
N SER A 322 -24.46 -37.15 -14.38
CA SER A 322 -23.35 -37.48 -15.25
C SER A 322 -23.06 -36.27 -16.12
N ASP A 323 -22.02 -35.51 -15.80
CA ASP A 323 -21.45 -34.56 -16.75
C ASP A 323 -20.25 -35.21 -17.45
N GLU A 324 -20.49 -35.60 -18.69
CA GLU A 324 -19.51 -36.16 -19.62
C GLU A 324 -18.31 -35.22 -19.81
N GLU A 325 -17.11 -35.75 -19.55
CA GLU A 325 -15.86 -35.17 -20.04
C GLU A 325 -15.81 -35.22 -21.58
N GLY A 326 -15.99 -34.06 -22.22
CA GLY A 326 -15.68 -33.87 -23.64
C GLY A 326 -14.16 -33.76 -23.88
N PRO A 327 -13.64 -34.26 -25.02
CA PRO A 327 -12.22 -34.53 -25.18
C PRO A 327 -11.35 -33.28 -25.34
N SER A 328 -10.13 -33.39 -24.82
CA SER A 328 -9.04 -32.42 -24.90
C SER A 328 -8.62 -32.14 -26.35
N ASN A 329 -8.92 -30.94 -26.83
CA ASN A 329 -8.25 -30.33 -27.98
C ASN A 329 -7.41 -29.14 -27.50
N ASN A 330 -6.24 -29.43 -26.93
CA ASN A 330 -5.17 -28.45 -26.77
C ASN A 330 -4.46 -28.29 -28.12
N ALA A 331 -5.06 -27.50 -29.02
CA ALA A 331 -4.35 -26.85 -30.12
C ALA A 331 -4.00 -25.42 -29.69
N ASP A 332 -2.80 -24.95 -30.04
CA ASP A 332 -2.24 -23.63 -29.74
C ASP A 332 -3.22 -22.47 -29.99
N ILE A 333 -3.95 -22.08 -28.95
CA ILE A 333 -4.73 -20.84 -28.95
C ILE A 333 -3.79 -19.74 -28.46
N SER A 334 -3.50 -18.78 -29.34
CA SER A 334 -2.65 -17.63 -29.03
C SER A 334 -3.14 -16.87 -27.78
N GLU A 335 -2.23 -16.28 -27.00
CA GLU A 335 -2.59 -15.46 -25.83
C GLU A 335 -3.59 -14.33 -26.17
N GLU A 336 -3.56 -13.82 -27.41
CA GLU A 336 -4.52 -12.82 -27.89
C GLU A 336 -5.95 -13.37 -28.00
N GLU A 337 -6.14 -14.63 -28.41
CA GLU A 337 -7.47 -15.26 -28.47
C GLU A 337 -8.00 -15.61 -27.08
N ARG A 338 -7.14 -16.05 -26.15
CA ARG A 338 -7.51 -16.23 -24.74
C ARG A 338 -7.91 -14.91 -24.08
N SER A 339 -7.21 -13.82 -24.38
CA SER A 339 -7.56 -12.47 -23.89
C SER A 339 -8.89 -11.96 -24.46
N ARG A 340 -9.19 -12.26 -25.74
CA ARG A 340 -10.49 -11.93 -26.35
C ARG A 340 -11.63 -12.70 -25.71
N LYS A 341 -11.47 -14.02 -25.48
CA LYS A 341 -12.50 -14.83 -24.80
C LYS A 341 -12.76 -14.36 -23.37
N ARG A 342 -11.71 -14.14 -22.55
CA ARG A 342 -11.87 -13.63 -21.17
C ARG A 342 -12.59 -12.28 -21.11
N LYS A 343 -12.31 -11.35 -22.04
CA LYS A 343 -13.00 -10.05 -22.09
C LYS A 343 -14.45 -10.13 -22.54
N LEU A 344 -14.82 -11.15 -23.29
CA LEU A 344 -16.22 -11.40 -23.67
C LEU A 344 -16.97 -12.00 -22.48
N ASP A 345 -16.34 -12.95 -21.79
CA ASP A 345 -16.85 -13.58 -20.57
C ASP A 345 -17.02 -12.58 -19.41
N GLU A 346 -16.11 -11.61 -19.25
CA GLU A 346 -16.27 -10.49 -18.30
C GLU A 346 -17.53 -9.66 -18.59
N LYS A 347 -17.89 -9.45 -19.87
CA LYS A 347 -19.10 -8.68 -20.23
C LYS A 347 -20.37 -9.46 -19.95
N GLU A 348 -20.35 -10.77 -20.19
CA GLU A 348 -21.47 -11.66 -19.89
C GLU A 348 -21.67 -11.79 -18.38
N ASN A 349 -20.59 -11.91 -17.59
CA ASN A 349 -20.66 -11.91 -16.14
C ASN A 349 -21.19 -10.58 -15.57
N VAL A 350 -20.80 -9.44 -16.11
CA VAL A 350 -21.37 -8.14 -15.70
C VAL A 350 -22.85 -8.04 -16.07
N SER A 351 -23.25 -8.58 -17.22
CA SER A 351 -24.66 -8.61 -17.65
C SER A 351 -25.51 -9.52 -16.75
N ALA A 352 -24.99 -10.71 -16.41
CA ALA A 352 -25.64 -11.64 -15.49
C ALA A 352 -25.74 -11.06 -14.07
N LYS A 353 -24.70 -10.35 -13.61
CA LYS A 353 -24.69 -9.66 -12.32
C LYS A 353 -25.80 -8.59 -12.27
N ARG A 354 -25.85 -7.68 -13.24
CA ARG A 354 -26.90 -6.64 -13.34
C ARG A 354 -28.31 -7.22 -13.44
N SER A 355 -28.48 -8.32 -14.19
CA SER A 355 -29.77 -9.00 -14.29
C SER A 355 -30.25 -9.57 -12.95
N ARG A 356 -29.34 -10.01 -12.08
CA ARG A 356 -29.66 -10.45 -10.71
C ARG A 356 -29.92 -9.28 -9.77
N THR A 357 -29.22 -8.16 -9.95
CA THR A 357 -29.49 -6.90 -9.25
C THR A 357 -30.92 -6.40 -9.53
N GLU A 358 -31.35 -6.41 -10.81
CA GLU A 358 -32.72 -6.04 -11.22
C GLU A 358 -33.79 -7.00 -10.69
N GLN A 359 -33.41 -8.23 -10.33
CA GLN A 359 -34.30 -9.25 -9.74
C GLN A 359 -34.28 -9.28 -8.21
N THR A 360 -33.60 -8.34 -7.54
CA THR A 360 -33.54 -8.20 -6.07
C THR A 360 -32.84 -9.36 -5.32
N GLU A 361 -32.02 -10.16 -6.02
CA GLU A 361 -31.34 -11.34 -5.45
C GLU A 361 -29.87 -11.09 -5.09
N GLU A 362 -29.38 -9.86 -5.23
CA GLU A 362 -27.97 -9.52 -5.00
C GLU A 362 -27.75 -8.80 -3.67
N LEU A 363 -26.81 -9.31 -2.87
CA LEU A 363 -26.59 -8.88 -1.49
C LEU A 363 -25.72 -7.61 -1.35
N ASP A 364 -24.92 -7.28 -2.37
CA ASP A 364 -24.00 -6.13 -2.37
C ASP A 364 -24.26 -5.22 -3.59
N ASP A 365 -25.34 -4.42 -3.52
CA ASP A 365 -25.61 -3.36 -4.50
C ASP A 365 -25.42 -1.98 -3.89
N VAL A 366 -24.50 -1.20 -4.46
CA VAL A 366 -24.22 0.18 -4.07
C VAL A 366 -24.15 1.03 -5.32
N ILE A 367 -25.13 1.91 -5.48
CA ILE A 367 -25.19 2.87 -6.57
C ILE A 367 -24.71 4.22 -6.06
N ALA A 368 -23.61 4.73 -6.62
CA ALA A 368 -23.19 6.10 -6.41
C ALA A 368 -24.16 7.04 -7.15
N LEU A 369 -24.81 7.92 -6.39
CA LEU A 369 -25.79 8.86 -6.95
C LEU A 369 -25.16 10.21 -7.32
N ASP A 370 -24.03 10.58 -6.70
CA ASP A 370 -23.22 11.77 -6.99
C ASP A 370 -21.75 11.57 -6.55
#